data_AF-A0A8J7STJ1-F1
#
_entry.id   AF-A0A8J7STJ1-F1
#
_cell.length_a   1.000
_cell.length_b   1.000
_cell.length_c   1.000
_cell.angle_alpha   90.00
_cell.angle_beta   90.00
_cell.angle_gamma   90.00
#
_symmetry.space_group_name_H-M   'P 1'
#
loop_
_entity.id
_entity.type
_entity.pdbx_description
1 polymer ?
#
loop_
_entity_poly.entity_id
_entity_poly.type
_entity_poly.pdbx_seq_one_letter_code
_entity_poly.pdbx_strand_id
1 'polypeptide(L)'
;METIKKNPLLTKNQLYISAAVVLIVLIFVLGNYFGKTSKTNKKIEVQVDIKDKDGNTVVYDPNELLERLNKGLTTRYYFDFSERCEPIEELYALDSIRFMAAVKAYRAKYSDDLKTHMEACHVGCGDGGPIGTFNLIYNRIDSLKDIIK
;
A
#
# COMPACT_ATOMS: atom_id res chain seq x y z
N MET A 1 -71.08 -20.55 -3.95
CA MET A 1 -70.28 -21.12 -2.85
C MET A 1 -68.88 -20.52 -2.97
N GLU A 2 -68.67 -19.34 -2.37
CA GLU A 2 -67.39 -18.63 -2.43
C GLU A 2 -66.40 -19.21 -1.40
N THR A 3 -65.18 -19.50 -1.85
CA THR A 3 -64.09 -19.96 -1.00
C THR A 3 -63.27 -18.75 -0.53
N ILE A 4 -63.34 -18.45 0.77
CA ILE A 4 -62.55 -17.38 1.39
C ILE A 4 -61.08 -17.81 1.43
N LYS A 5 -60.25 -17.15 0.60
CA LYS A 5 -58.80 -17.30 0.54
C LYS A 5 -58.18 -16.73 1.83
N LYS A 6 -57.76 -17.57 2.78
CA LYS A 6 -57.03 -17.13 3.97
C LYS A 6 -55.61 -16.72 3.60
N ASN A 7 -55.30 -15.42 3.72
CA ASN A 7 -53.93 -14.92 3.66
C ASN A 7 -53.10 -15.49 4.82
N PRO A 8 -51.83 -15.87 4.62
CA PRO A 8 -50.99 -16.33 5.72
C PRO A 8 -50.74 -15.17 6.67
N LEU A 9 -51.27 -15.29 7.90
CA LEU A 9 -50.95 -14.44 9.03
C LEU A 9 -49.45 -14.57 9.30
N LEU A 10 -48.68 -13.57 8.89
CA LEU A 10 -47.27 -13.45 9.22
C LEU A 10 -47.15 -13.40 10.74
N THR A 11 -46.77 -14.52 11.35
CA THR A 11 -46.56 -14.59 12.81
C THR A 11 -45.45 -13.61 13.20
N LYS A 12 -45.64 -12.88 14.30
CA LYS A 12 -44.72 -11.83 14.78
C LYS A 12 -43.25 -12.27 14.76
N ASN A 13 -42.97 -13.53 15.09
CA ASN A 13 -41.64 -14.12 15.08
C ASN A 13 -40.97 -14.11 13.69
N GLN A 14 -41.71 -14.30 12.61
CA GLN A 14 -41.16 -14.22 11.25
C GLN A 14 -40.84 -12.78 10.81
N LEU A 15 -41.58 -11.80 11.33
CA LEU A 15 -41.31 -10.38 11.10
C LEU A 15 -40.04 -9.92 11.84
N TYR A 16 -39.80 -10.44 13.06
CA TYR A 16 -38.57 -10.17 13.80
C TYR A 16 -37.33 -10.81 13.15
N ILE A 17 -37.46 -12.06 12.67
CA ILE A 17 -36.35 -12.76 11.99
C ILE A 17 -36.01 -12.04 10.67
N SER A 18 -37.00 -11.63 9.88
CA SER A 18 -36.73 -10.91 8.63
C SER A 18 -36.10 -9.53 8.89
N ALA A 19 -36.55 -8.79 9.91
CA ALA A 19 -35.96 -7.51 10.30
C ALA A 19 -34.51 -7.66 10.79
N ALA A 20 -34.20 -8.70 11.57
CA ALA A 20 -32.85 -8.95 12.06
C ALA A 20 -31.87 -9.28 10.93
N VAL A 21 -32.28 -10.08 9.95
CA VAL A 21 -31.45 -10.40 8.78
C VAL A 21 -31.15 -9.15 7.95
N VAL A 22 -32.16 -8.30 7.73
CA VAL A 22 -31.97 -7.02 7.01
C VAL A 22 -31.00 -6.09 7.75
N LEU A 23 -31.07 -6.04 9.09
CA LEU A 23 -30.17 -5.25 9.91
C LEU A 23 -28.71 -5.73 9.81
N ILE A 24 -28.47 -7.04 9.84
CA ILE A 24 -27.12 -7.62 9.70
C ILE A 24 -26.52 -7.30 8.32
N VAL A 25 -27.32 -7.43 7.25
CA VAL A 25 -26.87 -7.09 5.90
C VAL A 25 -26.54 -5.60 5.79
N LEU A 26 -27.35 -4.72 6.39
CA LEU A 26 -27.08 -3.28 6.41
C LEU A 26 -25.77 -2.95 7.14
N ILE A 27 -25.52 -3.54 8.31
CA ILE A 27 -24.26 -3.35 9.05
C ILE A 27 -23.07 -3.86 8.22
N PHE A 28 -23.22 -4.99 7.52
CA PHE A 28 -22.14 -5.54 6.69
C PHE A 28 -21.84 -4.67 5.47
N VAL A 29 -22.88 -4.19 4.78
CA VAL A 29 -22.73 -3.29 3.61
C VAL A 29 -22.18 -1.92 4.04
N LEU A 30 -22.68 -1.34 5.13
CA LEU A 30 -22.17 -0.09 5.69
C LEU A 30 -20.74 -0.24 6.20
N GLY A 31 -20.42 -1.33 6.90
CA GLY A 31 -19.07 -1.65 7.36
C GLY A 31 -18.08 -1.81 6.21
N ASN A 32 -18.49 -2.43 5.10
CA ASN A 32 -17.66 -2.57 3.91
C ASN A 32 -17.52 -1.24 3.12
N TYR A 33 -18.53 -0.37 3.18
CA TYR A 33 -18.49 0.96 2.57
C TYR A 33 -17.60 1.93 3.35
N PHE A 34 -17.70 1.97 4.69
CA PHE A 34 -16.86 2.80 5.56
C PHE A 34 -15.46 2.21 5.82
N GLY A 35 -15.30 0.89 5.75
CA GLY A 35 -14.00 0.24 5.88
C GLY A 35 -13.02 0.56 4.74
N LYS A 36 -13.53 1.01 3.58
CA LYS A 36 -12.70 1.46 2.46
C LYS A 36 -12.19 2.90 2.60
N THR A 37 -12.83 3.74 3.42
CA THR A 37 -12.48 5.17 3.55
C THR A 37 -11.61 5.49 4.77
N SER A 38 -11.38 4.52 5.66
CA SER A 38 -10.48 4.68 6.82
C SER A 38 -9.16 3.93 6.63
N LYS A 39 -8.55 4.03 5.45
CA LYS A 39 -7.09 4.05 5.41
C LYS A 39 -6.71 5.47 5.78
N THR A 40 -6.54 5.71 7.07
CA THR A 40 -5.77 6.83 7.59
C THR A 40 -4.36 6.67 7.03
N ASN A 41 -4.18 7.01 5.76
CA ASN A 41 -2.89 7.30 5.17
C ASN A 41 -2.44 8.51 5.96
N LYS A 42 -1.72 8.23 7.04
CA LYS A 42 -0.85 9.14 7.75
C LYS A 42 0.06 9.68 6.64
N LYS A 43 -0.38 10.76 5.98
CA LYS A 43 0.48 11.57 5.12
C LYS A 43 1.44 12.23 6.09
N ILE A 44 2.40 11.44 6.55
CA ILE A 44 3.63 11.97 7.10
C ILE A 44 4.23 12.65 5.88
N GLU A 45 4.22 13.97 5.88
CA GLU A 45 4.86 14.77 4.85
C GLU A 45 6.37 14.55 5.07
N VAL A 46 6.95 13.58 4.36
CA VAL A 46 8.35 13.21 4.59
C VAL A 46 9.24 14.10 3.76
N GLN A 47 9.43 15.34 4.18
CA GLN A 47 10.44 16.20 3.56
C GLN A 47 11.81 15.80 4.11
N VAL A 48 12.76 15.51 3.22
CA VAL A 48 14.14 15.18 3.60
C VAL A 48 15.05 16.34 3.22
N ASP A 49 15.68 16.93 4.23
CA ASP A 49 16.73 17.93 4.06
C ASP A 49 18.05 17.24 3.69
N ILE A 50 18.51 17.46 2.46
CA ILE A 50 19.72 16.87 1.91
C ILE A 50 20.77 17.97 1.77
N LYS A 51 22.00 17.75 2.24
CA LYS A 51 23.12 18.65 1.91
C LYS A 51 23.77 18.21 0.59
N ASP A 52 23.83 19.11 -0.39
CA ASP A 52 24.55 18.88 -1.64
C ASP A 52 26.08 18.98 -1.44
N LYS A 53 26.84 18.78 -2.54
CA LYS A 53 28.32 18.83 -2.50
C LYS A 53 28.88 20.22 -2.18
N ASP A 54 28.06 21.26 -2.32
CA ASP A 54 28.40 22.66 -2.08
C ASP A 54 27.91 23.14 -0.69
N GLY A 55 27.27 22.24 0.08
CA GLY A 55 26.78 22.50 1.43
C GLY A 55 25.38 23.12 1.50
N ASN A 56 24.67 23.24 0.37
CA ASN A 56 23.31 23.79 0.35
C ASN A 56 22.29 22.72 0.77
N THR A 57 21.26 23.14 1.51
CA THR A 57 20.12 22.29 1.82
C THR A 57 19.19 22.22 0.61
N VAL A 58 19.10 21.04 0.02
CA VAL A 58 18.14 20.68 -1.01
C VAL A 58 16.99 19.93 -0.35
N VAL A 59 15.78 20.47 -0.48
CA VAL A 59 14.56 19.80 -0.01
C VAL A 59 14.14 18.77 -1.05
N TYR A 60 13.94 17.53 -0.63
CA TYR A 60 13.44 16.44 -1.47
C TYR A 60 12.19 15.84 -0.84
N ASP A 61 11.10 15.77 -1.61
CA ASP A 61 9.86 15.08 -1.24
C ASP A 61 9.76 13.73 -1.99
N PRO A 62 9.98 12.59 -1.32
CA PRO A 62 9.82 11.27 -1.90
C PRO A 62 8.38 10.75 -1.86
N ASN A 63 7.39 11.48 -1.31
CA ASN A 63 6.09 10.90 -0.95
C ASN A 63 5.37 10.17 -2.10
N GLU A 64 5.38 10.76 -3.29
CA GLU A 64 4.76 10.16 -4.48
C GLU A 64 5.43 8.83 -4.85
N LEU A 65 6.76 8.81 -4.83
CA LEU A 65 7.55 7.60 -5.06
C LEU A 65 7.26 6.54 -3.99
N LEU A 66 7.21 6.93 -2.71
CA LEU A 66 6.92 6.00 -1.60
C LEU A 66 5.53 5.35 -1.74
N GLU A 67 4.53 6.11 -2.18
CA GLU A 67 3.17 5.59 -2.38
C GLU A 67 3.12 4.59 -3.54
N ARG A 68 3.78 4.91 -4.67
CA ARG A 68 3.89 4.00 -5.81
C ARG A 68 4.70 2.75 -5.46
N LEU A 69 5.82 2.87 -4.73
CA LEU A 69 6.60 1.74 -4.21
C LEU A 69 5.74 0.85 -3.31
N ASN A 70 5.04 1.42 -2.33
CA ASN A 70 4.23 0.63 -1.42
C ASN A 70 3.06 -0.06 -2.13
N LYS A 71 2.41 0.62 -3.07
CA LYS A 71 1.41 -0.01 -3.95
C LYS A 71 2.06 -1.20 -4.69
N GLY A 72 3.19 -0.93 -5.35
CA GLY A 72 4.11 -1.84 -6.06
C GLY A 72 4.36 -3.17 -5.34
N LEU A 73 4.78 -3.05 -4.09
CA LEU A 73 5.30 -4.15 -3.30
C LEU A 73 4.21 -4.90 -2.53
N THR A 74 3.11 -4.24 -2.17
CA THR A 74 2.03 -4.86 -1.37
C THR A 74 0.93 -5.49 -2.22
N THR A 75 0.83 -5.12 -3.50
CA THR A 75 -0.20 -5.65 -4.39
C THR A 75 0.19 -7.04 -4.91
N ARG A 76 -0.67 -8.02 -4.66
CA ARG A 76 -0.46 -9.43 -5.06
C ARG A 76 -0.84 -9.73 -6.51
N TYR A 77 -1.77 -8.96 -7.08
CA TYR A 77 -2.31 -9.16 -8.42
C TYR A 77 -2.03 -7.93 -9.27
N TYR A 78 -1.07 -8.05 -10.19
CA TYR A 78 -0.82 -7.02 -11.20
C TYR A 78 -1.38 -7.48 -12.54
N PHE A 79 -2.23 -6.63 -13.12
CA PHE A 79 -2.55 -6.72 -14.54
C PHE A 79 -1.46 -6.06 -15.39
N ASP A 80 -0.71 -5.12 -14.80
CA ASP A 80 0.38 -4.40 -15.42
C ASP A 80 1.61 -4.39 -14.51
N PHE A 81 2.72 -4.98 -14.96
CA PHE A 81 3.97 -5.04 -14.19
C PHE A 81 4.68 -3.67 -14.11
N SER A 82 4.33 -2.72 -14.99
CA SER A 82 4.90 -1.37 -14.98
C SER A 82 4.64 -0.64 -13.65
N GLU A 83 3.41 -0.72 -13.13
CA GLU A 83 3.01 -0.09 -11.86
C GLU A 83 3.84 -0.56 -10.65
N ARG A 84 4.47 -1.73 -10.76
CA ARG A 84 5.42 -2.23 -9.77
C ARG A 84 6.85 -1.81 -10.12
N CYS A 85 7.27 -1.99 -11.37
CA CYS A 85 8.67 -1.90 -11.75
C CYS A 85 9.16 -0.47 -11.92
N GLU A 86 8.35 0.42 -12.47
CA GLU A 86 8.67 1.83 -12.61
C GLU A 86 9.14 2.48 -11.30
N PRO A 87 8.41 2.37 -10.16
CA PRO A 87 8.88 2.98 -8.92
C PRO A 87 10.14 2.32 -8.34
N ILE A 88 10.39 1.04 -8.61
CA ILE A 88 11.62 0.35 -8.18
C ILE A 88 12.82 0.87 -9.00
N GLU A 89 12.65 1.01 -10.30
CA GLU A 89 13.66 1.56 -11.21
C GLU A 89 13.93 3.03 -10.91
N GLU A 90 12.88 3.82 -10.66
CA GLU A 90 13.00 5.22 -10.26
C GLU A 90 13.77 5.36 -8.95
N LEU A 91 13.45 4.54 -7.93
CA LEU A 91 14.22 4.50 -6.69
C LEU A 91 15.69 4.21 -6.97
N TYR A 92 16.00 3.19 -7.79
CA TYR A 92 17.38 2.86 -8.14
C TYR A 92 18.08 3.96 -8.96
N ALA A 93 17.36 4.78 -9.71
CA ALA A 93 17.92 5.87 -10.50
C ALA A 93 18.25 7.14 -9.67
N LEU A 94 17.76 7.25 -8.42
CA LEU A 94 18.09 8.37 -7.54
C LEU A 94 19.59 8.45 -7.24
N ASP A 95 20.10 9.66 -6.98
CA ASP A 95 21.44 9.82 -6.40
C ASP A 95 21.52 9.18 -5.02
N SER A 96 22.73 8.89 -4.53
CA SER A 96 22.92 8.12 -3.30
C SER A 96 22.29 8.76 -2.06
N ILE A 97 22.20 10.10 -2.01
CA ILE A 97 21.60 10.77 -0.86
C ILE A 97 20.08 10.70 -0.93
N ARG A 98 19.48 11.03 -2.09
CA ARG A 98 18.03 10.90 -2.30
C ARG A 98 17.55 9.45 -2.17
N PHE A 99 18.36 8.49 -2.61
CA PHE A 99 18.09 7.06 -2.44
C PHE A 99 17.99 6.70 -0.96
N MET A 100 19.01 7.01 -0.15
CA MET A 100 18.99 6.69 1.28
C MET A 100 17.91 7.47 2.03
N ALA A 101 17.65 8.71 1.62
CA ALA A 101 16.55 9.52 2.11
C ALA A 101 15.20 8.82 1.86
N ALA A 102 14.94 8.36 0.64
CA ALA A 102 13.72 7.63 0.28
C ALA A 102 13.59 6.32 1.07
N VAL A 103 14.67 5.56 1.25
CA VAL A 103 14.67 4.31 2.04
C VAL A 103 14.30 4.57 3.50
N LYS A 104 14.88 5.59 4.14
CA LYS A 104 14.54 5.97 5.52
C LYS A 104 13.12 6.51 5.63
N ALA A 105 12.73 7.34 4.67
CA ALA A 105 11.40 7.91 4.58
C ALA A 105 10.32 6.81 4.45
N TYR A 106 10.60 5.78 3.66
CA TYR A 106 9.74 4.60 3.53
C TYR A 106 9.50 3.93 4.88
N ARG A 107 10.58 3.66 5.62
CA ARG A 107 10.51 3.06 6.96
C ARG A 107 9.72 3.92 7.93
N ALA A 108 9.94 5.23 7.91
CA ALA A 108 9.19 6.16 8.76
C ALA A 108 7.69 6.21 8.41
N LYS A 109 7.34 6.17 7.11
CA LYS A 109 5.96 6.27 6.64
C LYS A 109 5.17 4.99 6.87
N TYR A 110 5.76 3.83 6.57
CA TYR A 110 5.06 2.54 6.59
C TYR A 110 5.39 1.68 7.81
N SER A 111 6.30 2.12 8.69
CA SER A 111 6.74 1.36 9.87
C SER A 111 7.29 -0.03 9.54
N ASP A 112 7.76 -0.22 8.31
CA ASP A 112 8.36 -1.47 7.82
C ASP A 112 9.54 -1.15 6.91
N ASP A 113 10.50 -2.07 6.86
CA ASP A 113 11.68 -1.94 6.03
C ASP A 113 11.31 -2.22 4.57
N LEU A 114 11.77 -1.36 3.66
CA LEU A 114 11.56 -1.54 2.22
C LEU A 114 12.02 -2.93 1.75
N LYS A 115 13.09 -3.46 2.37
CA LYS A 115 13.61 -4.81 2.12
C LYS A 115 12.58 -5.90 2.43
N THR A 116 11.88 -5.82 3.55
CA THR A 116 10.81 -6.76 3.92
C THR A 116 9.73 -6.83 2.84
N HIS A 117 9.28 -5.68 2.36
CA HIS A 117 8.26 -5.61 1.31
C HIS A 117 8.78 -6.11 -0.05
N MET A 118 10.06 -5.87 -0.38
CA MET A 118 10.67 -6.41 -1.59
C MET A 118 10.87 -7.93 -1.52
N GLU A 119 11.23 -8.49 -0.37
CA GLU A 119 11.35 -9.95 -0.16
C GLU A 119 10.00 -10.68 -0.23
N ALA A 120 8.95 -10.06 0.30
CA ALA A 120 7.58 -10.54 0.16
C ALA A 120 7.08 -10.47 -1.30
N CYS A 121 7.68 -9.59 -2.11
CA CYS A 121 7.41 -9.46 -3.52
C CYS A 121 8.18 -10.54 -4.31
N HIS A 122 7.65 -11.77 -4.38
CA HIS A 122 8.27 -12.90 -5.10
C HIS A 122 8.37 -12.71 -6.64
N VAL A 123 8.05 -11.53 -7.17
CA VAL A 123 8.02 -11.22 -8.59
C VAL A 123 8.69 -9.86 -8.80
N GLY A 124 9.97 -9.91 -9.14
CA GLY A 124 10.80 -8.74 -9.45
C GLY A 124 10.62 -8.19 -10.85
N CYS A 125 11.55 -7.30 -11.21
CA CYS A 125 11.50 -6.45 -12.40
C CYS A 125 12.74 -6.69 -13.26
N GLY A 126 12.56 -7.19 -14.48
CA GLY A 126 13.63 -7.47 -15.46
C GLY A 126 13.39 -8.69 -16.35
N ASP A 127 14.18 -8.82 -17.42
CA ASP A 127 14.09 -9.82 -18.51
C ASP A 127 14.46 -11.27 -18.10
N GLY A 128 13.89 -11.78 -17.01
CA GLY A 128 13.97 -13.21 -16.70
C GLY A 128 14.28 -13.60 -15.26
N GLY A 129 14.05 -12.74 -14.27
CA GLY A 129 14.19 -13.19 -12.88
C GLY A 129 13.64 -12.25 -11.80
N PRO A 130 13.01 -12.79 -10.74
CA PRO A 130 12.34 -12.01 -9.72
C PRO A 130 13.25 -11.24 -8.75
N ILE A 131 14.58 -11.22 -8.96
CA ILE A 131 15.56 -10.85 -7.93
C ILE A 131 16.58 -9.81 -8.43
N GLY A 132 16.71 -9.58 -9.75
CA GLY A 132 17.78 -8.76 -10.32
C GLY A 132 17.85 -7.34 -9.74
N THR A 133 16.78 -6.57 -9.93
CA THR A 133 16.72 -5.17 -9.48
C THR A 133 16.62 -5.04 -7.96
N PHE A 134 15.98 -5.99 -7.28
CA PHE A 134 15.95 -6.00 -5.81
C PHE A 134 17.33 -6.23 -5.21
N ASN A 135 18.14 -7.13 -5.77
CA ASN A 135 19.53 -7.30 -5.36
C ASN A 135 20.36 -6.03 -5.54
N LEU A 136 20.14 -5.29 -6.64
CA LEU A 136 20.82 -4.01 -6.84
C LEU A 136 20.45 -3.00 -5.76
N ILE A 137 19.17 -2.91 -5.40
CA ILE A 137 18.71 -2.04 -4.31
C ILE A 137 19.27 -2.49 -2.97
N TYR A 138 19.26 -3.79 -2.64
CA TYR A 138 19.82 -4.31 -1.40
C TYR A 138 21.31 -3.99 -1.27
N ASN A 139 22.10 -4.29 -2.29
CA ASN A 139 23.53 -3.99 -2.33
C ASN A 139 23.80 -2.49 -2.19
N ARG A 140 22.93 -1.65 -2.76
CA ARG A 140 23.03 -0.20 -2.65
C ARG A 140 22.70 0.30 -1.24
N ILE A 141 21.67 -0.25 -0.59
CA ILE A 141 21.36 0.04 0.83
C ILE A 141 22.55 -0.35 1.71
N ASP A 142 23.07 -1.57 1.54
CA ASP A 142 24.17 -2.08 2.36
C ASP A 142 25.48 -1.33 2.16
N SER A 143 25.77 -0.85 0.95
CA SER A 143 26.98 -0.05 0.69
C SER A 143 26.87 1.39 1.20
N LEU A 144 25.65 1.94 1.31
CA LEU A 144 25.43 3.33 1.73
C LEU A 144 25.08 3.48 3.21
N LYS A 145 24.62 2.43 3.90
CA LYS A 145 24.17 2.51 5.31
C LYS A 145 25.25 3.04 6.28
N ASP A 146 26.51 2.70 6.02
CA ASP A 146 27.64 3.10 6.86
C ASP A 146 28.21 4.48 6.46
N ILE A 147 27.85 4.95 5.26
CA ILE A 147 28.31 6.22 4.68
C ILE A 147 27.30 7.34 4.98
N ILE A 148 26.00 7.04 4.93
CA ILE A 148 24.91 8.02 5.00
C ILE A 148 23.96 7.66 6.17
N LYS A 149 24.23 8.26 7.33
CA LYS A 149 23.46 8.09 8.59
C LYS A 149 22.13 8.81 8.60
#